data_AF-A0A419A498-F1
#
_entry.id   AF-A0A419A498-F1
#
_cell.length_a   1.000
_cell.length_b   1.000
_cell.length_c   1.000
_cell.angle_alpha   90.00
_cell.angle_beta   90.00
_cell.angle_gamma   90.00
#
_symmetry.space_group_name_H-M   'P 1'
#
loop_
_entity.id
_entity.type
_entity.pdbx_description
1 polymer ?
#
loop_
_entity_poly.entity_id
_entity_poly.type
_entity_poly.pdbx_seq_one_letter_code
_entity_poly.pdbx_strand_id
1 'polypeptide(L)' 'MYGYEPCFVRGTPMIKTTAESEKVMLRLPDGWRRALKIAAAMNDRSLNSEILQRLRPTIDAADAQRPQS' A
#
# COMPACT_ATOMS: atom_id res chain seq x y z
N MET A 1 -9.14 -14.56 -25.05
CA MET A 1 -7.70 -14.21 -25.01
C MET A 1 -7.57 -12.80 -24.45
N TYR A 2 -7.12 -12.65 -23.21
CA TYR A 2 -6.58 -11.38 -22.73
C TYR A 2 -5.12 -11.66 -22.37
N GLY A 3 -4.22 -11.42 -23.32
CA GLY A 3 -2.79 -11.58 -23.11
C GLY A 3 -2.28 -10.44 -22.24
N TYR A 4 -1.79 -10.77 -21.05
CA TYR A 4 -0.96 -9.86 -20.28
C TYR A 4 0.49 -10.11 -20.74
N GLU A 5 1.07 -9.17 -21.47
CA GLU A 5 2.51 -9.21 -21.76
C GLU A 5 3.23 -8.56 -20.56
N PRO A 6 4.03 -9.30 -19.77
CA PRO A 6 4.77 -8.71 -18.66
C PRO A 6 5.92 -7.88 -19.25
N CYS A 7 5.97 -6.59 -18.91
CA CYS A 7 7.12 -5.76 -19.25
C CYS A 7 8.26 -6.10 -18.28
N PHE A 8 9.29 -6.78 -18.79
CA PHE A 8 10.44 -7.24 -18.01
C PHE A 8 11.58 -6.21 -18.05
N VAL A 9 12.04 -5.78 -16.86
CA VAL A 9 13.36 -5.16 -16.69
C VAL A 9 14.12 -6.00 -15.67
N ARG A 10 15.25 -6.58 -16.08
CA ARG A 10 16.21 -7.29 -15.21
C ARG A 10 15.61 -8.42 -14.35
N GLY A 11 14.98 -9.41 -15.00
CA GLY A 11 14.81 -10.77 -14.44
C GLY A 11 13.89 -10.92 -13.23
N THR A 12 13.23 -9.86 -12.76
CA THR A 12 12.29 -9.92 -11.64
C THR A 12 10.91 -9.53 -12.16
N PRO A 13 9.85 -10.35 -11.98
CA PRO A 13 8.51 -9.92 -12.33
C PRO A 13 8.13 -8.79 -11.39
N MET A 14 8.17 -7.54 -11.88
CA MET A 14 7.54 -6.44 -11.19
C MET A 14 6.04 -6.74 -11.24
N ILE A 15 5.43 -7.01 -10.08
CA ILE A 15 3.98 -6.89 -9.97
C ILE A 15 3.70 -5.43 -10.29
N LYS A 16 3.41 -5.14 -11.56
CA LYS A 16 2.95 -3.81 -11.92
C LYS A 16 1.64 -3.66 -11.16
N THR A 17 1.64 -2.77 -10.17
CA THR A 17 0.43 -2.25 -9.53
C THR A 17 -0.34 -1.40 -10.57
N THR A 18 -0.75 -2.04 -11.67
CA THR A 18 -1.45 -1.43 -12.81
C THR A 18 -2.74 -2.18 -13.14
N ALA A 19 -3.16 -3.13 -12.31
CA ALA A 19 -4.49 -3.70 -12.36
C ALA A 19 -5.18 -3.36 -11.03
N GLU A 20 -6.02 -2.32 -11.06
CA GLU A 20 -7.02 -2.00 -10.04
C GLU A 20 -6.57 -2.00 -8.58
N SER A 21 -5.64 -1.11 -8.22
CA SER A 21 -5.49 -0.77 -6.80
C SER A 21 -6.80 -0.18 -6.29
N GLU A 22 -7.43 -0.83 -5.32
CA GLU A 22 -8.64 -0.33 -4.70
C GLU A 22 -8.39 1.03 -4.04
N LYS A 23 -9.17 2.04 -4.43
CA LYS A 23 -9.01 3.41 -3.93
C LYS A 23 -9.86 3.61 -2.69
N VAL A 24 -9.22 3.67 -1.52
CA VAL A 24 -9.91 3.99 -0.27
C VAL A 24 -9.87 5.50 -0.04
N MET A 25 -11.03 6.15 -0.02
CA MET A 25 -11.17 7.56 0.33
C MET A 25 -11.33 7.72 1.84
N LEU A 26 -10.29 8.22 2.51
CA LEU A 26 -10.29 8.46 3.95
C LEU A 26 -10.61 9.93 4.27
N ARG A 27 -11.50 10.16 5.23
CA ARG A 27 -11.71 11.50 5.81
C ARG A 27 -10.75 11.68 6.97
N LEU A 28 -9.77 12.56 6.77
CA LEU A 28 -8.77 12.89 7.78
C LEU A 28 -9.13 14.21 8.46
N PRO A 29 -8.93 14.34 9.77
CA PRO A 29 -8.99 15.64 10.46
C PRO A 29 -7.95 16.62 9.92
N ASP A 30 -8.17 17.91 10.17
CA ASP A 30 -7.24 18.95 9.72
C ASP A 30 -5.82 18.72 10.25
N GLY A 31 -4.83 19.03 9.40
CA GLY A 31 -3.41 18.86 9.72
C GLY A 31 -2.86 17.43 9.56
N TRP A 32 -3.70 16.39 9.62
CA TRP A 32 -3.24 14.99 9.52
C TRP A 32 -2.64 14.65 8.17
N ARG A 33 -3.23 15.15 7.08
CA ARG A 33 -2.68 14.99 5.73
C ARG A 33 -1.27 15.56 5.63
N ARG A 34 -1.01 16.71 6.27
CA ARG A 34 0.31 17.35 6.28
C ARG A 34 1.30 16.53 7.10
N ALA A 35 0.89 16.07 8.28
CA ALA A 35 1.72 15.21 9.14
C ALA A 35 2.14 13.92 8.42
N LEU A 36 1.21 13.25 7.72
CA LEU A 36 1.51 12.05 6.94
C LEU A 36 2.45 12.33 5.77
N LYS A 37 2.29 13.47 5.08
CA LYS A 37 3.22 13.86 4.00
C LYS A 37 4.63 14.10 4.52
N ILE A 38 4.78 14.76 5.66
CA ILE A 38 6.10 14.99 6.28
C ILE A 38 6.74 13.66 6.64
N ALA A 39 6.00 12.77 7.29
CA ALA A 39 6.50 11.45 7.65
C ALA A 39 6.89 10.62 6.42
N ALA A 40 6.09 10.64 5.35
CA ALA A 40 6.43 9.95 4.10
C ALA A 40 7.73 10.48 3.48
N ALA A 41 7.92 11.81 3.47
CA ALA A 41 9.14 12.44 2.97
C ALA A 41 10.37 12.08 3.82
N MET A 42 10.24 12.00 5.14
CA MET A 42 11.33 11.61 6.04
C MET A 42 11.76 10.14 5.87
N ASN A 43 10.87 9.28 5.37
CA ASN A 43 11.12 7.85 5.19
C ASN A 43 11.42 7.46 3.73
N ASP A 44 11.55 8.44 2.82
CA ASP A 44 11.73 8.23 1.37
C ASP A 44 10.65 7.30 0.76
N ARG A 45 9.41 7.43 1.25
CA ARG A 45 8.27 6.60 0.84
C ARG A 45 7.18 7.45 0.22
N SER A 46 6.40 6.83 -0.67
CA SER A 46 5.15 7.43 -1.12
C SER A 46 4.17 7.53 0.06
N LEU A 47 3.24 8.49 0.01
CA LEU A 47 2.20 8.62 1.02
C LEU A 47 1.39 7.33 1.19
N ASN A 48 1.10 6.63 0.09
CA ASN A 48 0.40 5.35 0.10
C ASN A 48 1.22 4.27 0.82
N SER A 49 2.51 4.19 0.52
CA SER A 49 3.43 3.26 1.16
C SER A 49 3.55 3.52 2.66
N GLU A 50 3.58 4.78 3.09
CA GLU A 50 3.61 5.15 4.50
C GLU A 50 2.33 4.73 5.24
N ILE A 51 1.16 4.95 4.63
CA ILE A 51 -0.12 4.50 5.18
C ILE A 51 -0.13 2.97 5.32
N LEU A 52 0.27 2.25 4.28
CA LEU A 52 0.32 0.78 4.30
C LEU A 52 1.27 0.25 5.37
N GLN A 53 2.44 0.87 5.52
CA GLN A 53 3.44 0.48 6.52
C GLN A 53 2.92 0.63 7.94
N ARG A 54 2.08 1.64 8.21
CA ARG A 54 1.42 1.83 9.51
C ARG A 54 0.26 0.88 9.73
N LEU A 55 -0.49 0.55 8.69
CA LEU A 55 -1.65 -0.35 8.78
C LEU A 55 -1.25 -1.82 8.89
N ARG A 56 -0.15 -2.23 8.24
CA ARG A 56 0.32 -3.61 8.19
C ARG A 56 0.38 -4.32 9.54
N PRO A 57 1.05 -3.78 10.59
CA PRO A 57 1.11 -4.47 11.88
C PRO A 57 -0.26 -4.69 12.52
N THR A 58 -1.21 -3.77 12.31
CA THR A 58 -2.58 -3.88 12.84
C THR A 58 -3.36 -5.00 12.14
N ILE A 59 -3.19 -5.14 10.82
CA ILE A 59 -3.84 -6.20 10.04
C ILE A 59 -3.21 -7.55 10.33
N ASP A 60 -1.88 -7.64 10.33
CA ASP A 60 -1.15 -8.88 10.62
C ASP A 60 -1.52 -9.41 12.02
N ALA A 61 -1.67 -8.51 13.01
CA ALA A 61 -2.20 -8.87 14.32
C ALA A 61 -3.63 -9.42 14.23
N ALA A 62 -4.55 -8.69 13.59
CA ALA A 62 -5.95 -9.10 13.49
C ALA A 62 -6.12 -10.44 12.76
N ASP A 63 -5.34 -10.73 11.73
CA ASP A 63 -5.39 -12.00 11.00
C ASP A 63 -4.82 -13.16 11.83
N ALA A 64 -3.77 -12.93 12.62
CA ALA A 64 -3.27 -13.95 13.56
C ALA A 64 -4.31 -14.34 14.62
N GLN A 65 -5.28 -13.46 14.90
CA GLN A 65 -6.37 -13.70 15.85
C GLN A 65 -7.62 -14.33 15.21
N ARG A 66 -7.67 -14.49 13.88
CA ARG A 66 -8.76 -15.23 13.21
C ARG A 66 -8.39 -16.72 13.12
N PRO A 67 -9.02 -17.61 13.91
CA PRO A 67 -8.94 -19.04 13.62
C PRO A 67 -9.59 -19.28 12.26
N GLN A 68 -8.80 -19.71 11.28
CA GLN A 68 -9.33 -20.17 10.01
C GLN A 68 -10.23 -21.37 10.30
N SER A 69 -11.53 -21.21 10.08
CA SER A 69 -12.58 -22.21 10.26
C SER A 69 -12.95 -22.82 8.93
#